data_AF-A0A7W2TY92-F1
#
_entry.id   AF-A0A7W2TY92-F1
#
_cell.length_a   1.000
_cell.length_b   1.000
_cell.length_c   1.000
_cell.angle_alpha   90.00
_cell.angle_beta   90.00
_cell.angle_gamma   90.00
#
_symmetry.space_group_name_H-M   'P 1'
#
loop_
_entity.id
_entity.type
_entity.pdbx_description
1 polymer ?
#
loop_
_entity_poly.entity_id
_entity_poly.type
_entity_poly.pdbx_seq_one_letter_code
_entity_poly.pdbx_strand_id
1 'polypeptide(L)'
;MVKRVIYPPLWLVIALVSVFALNEFLPGPRFTGLASQLIGGAILLFGLALLVLAGGLFKRAGTDMIPFKNVTALVTEGVYSWTRNPMYLGMALVLLSAAVTVGASTALLIPPLFMLVIEWRYIRPEEAMLRDLFGQQYLDYCQNVRRWL
;
A
#
# COMPACT_ATOMS: atom_id res chain seq x y z
N MET A 1 14.21 15.42 -12.84
CA MET A 1 12.85 14.83 -12.73
C MET A 1 12.93 13.33 -13.01
N VAL A 2 12.82 12.48 -11.98
CA VAL A 2 12.76 11.03 -12.21
C VAL A 2 11.40 10.73 -12.85
N LYS A 3 11.35 10.46 -14.16
CA LYS A 3 10.16 9.90 -14.81
C LYS A 3 9.80 8.62 -14.06
N ARG A 4 8.72 8.64 -13.30
CA ARG A 4 8.21 7.46 -12.59
C ARG A 4 7.41 6.64 -13.61
N VAL A 5 8.13 5.84 -14.40
CA VAL A 5 7.60 5.06 -15.53
C VAL A 5 6.66 3.94 -15.08
N ILE A 6 6.79 3.49 -13.83
CA ILE A 6 6.01 2.39 -13.25
C ILE A 6 5.02 3.01 -12.25
N TYR A 7 3.75 2.57 -12.26
CA TYR A 7 2.74 3.00 -11.28
C TYR A 7 2.72 2.03 -10.08
N PRO A 8 2.25 2.46 -8.90
CA PRO A 8 2.20 1.57 -7.73
C PRO A 8 1.49 0.22 -7.95
N PRO A 9 0.38 0.13 -8.72
CA PRO A 9 -0.24 -1.16 -9.02
C PRO A 9 0.66 -2.12 -9.81
N LEU A 10 1.59 -1.61 -10.62
CA LEU A 10 2.54 -2.45 -11.35
C LEU A 10 3.59 -3.04 -10.39
N TRP A 11 4.03 -2.28 -9.37
CA TRP A 11 4.87 -2.84 -8.30
C TRP A 11 4.13 -3.90 -7.49
N LEU A 12 2.83 -3.72 -7.25
CA LEU A 12 2.00 -4.74 -6.60
C LEU A 12 1.98 -6.04 -7.43
N VAL A 13 1.79 -5.94 -8.75
CA VAL A 13 1.83 -7.12 -9.64
C VAL A 13 3.19 -7.80 -9.63
N ILE A 14 4.29 -7.04 -9.72
CA ILE A 14 5.66 -7.59 -9.64
C ILE A 14 5.88 -8.31 -8.30
N ALA A 15 5.42 -7.71 -7.20
CA ALA A 15 5.53 -8.30 -5.87
C ALA A 15 4.66 -9.56 -5.73
N LEU A 16 3.44 -9.58 -6.28
CA LEU A 16 2.60 -10.79 -6.31
C LEU A 16 3.27 -11.92 -7.10
N VAL A 17 3.81 -11.63 -8.28
CA VAL A 17 4.58 -12.63 -9.05
C VAL A 17 5.76 -13.14 -8.24
N SER A 18 6.45 -12.26 -7.51
CA SER A 18 7.57 -12.63 -6.63
C SER A 18 7.13 -13.53 -5.47
N VAL A 19 5.95 -13.32 -4.88
CA VAL A 19 5.37 -14.22 -3.86
C VAL A 19 5.21 -15.63 -4.42
N PHE A 20 4.59 -15.77 -5.59
CA PHE A 20 4.37 -17.08 -6.20
C PHE A 20 5.69 -17.73 -6.66
N ALA A 21 6.63 -16.95 -7.19
CA ALA A 21 7.95 -17.44 -7.56
C ALA A 21 8.73 -17.96 -6.33
N LEU A 22 8.70 -17.25 -5.20
CA LEU A 22 9.32 -17.73 -3.97
C LEU A 22 8.63 -18.99 -3.43
N ASN A 23 7.30 -19.07 -3.51
CA ASN A 23 6.58 -20.29 -3.13
C ASN A 23 6.98 -21.51 -3.97
N GLU A 24 7.27 -21.33 -5.26
CA GLU A 24 7.62 -22.43 -6.17
C GLU A 24 9.10 -22.82 -6.05
N PHE A 25 10.01 -21.84 -6.15
CA PHE A 25 11.44 -22.10 -6.31
C PHE A 25 12.21 -22.11 -4.99
N LEU A 26 11.77 -21.34 -3.99
CA LEU A 26 12.50 -21.15 -2.72
C LEU A 26 11.53 -21.04 -1.53
N PRO A 27 10.63 -22.01 -1.25
CA PRO A 27 9.54 -21.84 -0.29
C PRO A 27 10.01 -21.67 1.17
N GLY A 28 11.20 -22.18 1.50
CA GLY A 28 11.64 -22.34 2.89
C GLY A 28 10.68 -23.23 3.69
N PRO A 29 10.67 -23.11 5.03
CA PRO A 29 9.66 -23.74 5.87
C PRO A 29 8.23 -23.37 5.46
N ARG A 30 7.36 -24.37 5.38
CA ARG A 30 5.94 -24.20 5.08
C ARG A 30 5.10 -24.14 6.35
N PHE A 31 4.05 -23.33 6.33
CA PHE A 31 3.06 -23.21 7.41
C PHE A 31 1.62 -23.26 6.87
N THR A 32 1.41 -24.03 5.80
CA THR A 32 0.11 -24.19 5.15
C THR A 32 -0.89 -24.92 6.03
N GLY A 33 -2.09 -24.37 6.21
CA GLY A 33 -3.19 -25.04 6.91
C GLY A 33 -4.46 -24.19 6.95
N LEU A 34 -5.55 -24.71 7.51
CA LEU A 34 -6.82 -23.97 7.60
C LEU A 34 -6.65 -22.61 8.29
N ALA A 35 -5.85 -22.57 9.36
CA ALA A 35 -5.55 -21.33 10.06
C ALA A 35 -4.89 -20.29 9.14
N SER A 36 -3.90 -20.68 8.32
CA SER A 36 -3.24 -19.75 7.40
C SER A 36 -4.20 -19.27 6.30
N GLN A 37 -5.09 -20.14 5.81
CA GLN A 37 -6.13 -19.76 4.85
C GLN A 37 -7.12 -18.75 5.43
N LEU A 38 -7.61 -18.97 6.66
CA LEU A 38 -8.55 -18.07 7.33
C LEU A 38 -7.91 -16.72 7.66
N ILE A 39 -6.69 -16.74 8.19
CA ILE A 39 -5.92 -15.52 8.48
C ILE A 39 -5.63 -14.76 7.18
N GLY A 40 -5.16 -15.46 6.14
CA GLY A 40 -4.91 -14.88 4.82
C GLY A 40 -6.16 -14.25 4.21
N GLY A 41 -7.31 -14.93 4.30
CA GLY A 41 -8.60 -14.41 3.85
C GLY A 41 -9.04 -13.16 4.63
N ALA A 42 -8.91 -13.16 5.96
CA ALA A 42 -9.23 -12.00 6.78
C ALA A 42 -8.35 -10.78 6.44
N ILE A 43 -7.03 -11.00 6.26
CA ILE A 43 -6.09 -9.96 5.84
C ILE A 43 -6.47 -9.43 4.45
N LEU A 44 -6.87 -10.31 3.51
CA LEU A 44 -7.29 -9.91 2.17
C LEU A 44 -8.49 -8.97 2.22
N LEU A 45 -9.54 -9.38 2.94
CA LEU A 45 -10.76 -8.60 3.08
C LEU A 45 -10.48 -7.23 3.67
N PHE A 46 -9.62 -7.16 4.70
CA PHE A 46 -9.23 -5.89 5.30
C PHE A 46 -8.42 -5.01 4.33
N GLY A 47 -7.44 -5.58 3.62
CA GLY A 47 -6.65 -4.87 2.61
C GLY A 47 -7.49 -4.32 1.46
N LEU A 48 -8.43 -5.13 0.94
CA LEU A 48 -9.37 -4.71 -0.10
C LEU A 48 -10.33 -3.62 0.40
N ALA A 49 -10.83 -3.75 1.64
CA ALA A 49 -11.67 -2.72 2.24
C ALA A 49 -10.93 -1.38 2.32
N LEU A 50 -9.66 -1.36 2.75
CA LEU A 50 -8.85 -0.13 2.75
C LEU A 50 -8.70 0.46 1.35
N LEU A 51 -8.43 -0.36 0.33
CA LEU A 51 -8.31 0.11 -1.06
C LEU A 51 -9.61 0.75 -1.57
N VAL A 52 -10.74 0.11 -1.32
CA VAL A 52 -12.06 0.60 -1.74
C VAL A 52 -12.43 1.89 -1.01
N LEU A 53 -12.26 1.92 0.31
CA LEU A 53 -12.58 3.10 1.13
C LEU A 53 -11.67 4.28 0.79
N ALA A 54 -10.36 4.05 0.66
CA ALA A 54 -9.41 5.10 0.32
C ALA A 54 -9.65 5.66 -1.10
N GLY A 55 -9.86 4.79 -2.09
CA GLY A 55 -10.18 5.22 -3.45
C GLY A 55 -11.52 5.94 -3.56
N GLY A 56 -12.51 5.51 -2.79
CA GLY A 56 -13.82 6.18 -2.71
C GLY A 56 -13.74 7.62 -2.21
N LEU A 57 -12.82 7.92 -1.29
CA LEU A 57 -12.62 9.28 -0.78
C LEU A 57 -12.01 10.22 -1.83
N PHE A 58 -11.08 9.74 -2.65
CA PHE A 58 -10.53 10.53 -3.77
C PHE A 58 -11.60 10.83 -4.83
N LYS A 59 -12.43 9.83 -5.15
CA LYS A 59 -13.57 10.02 -6.06
C LYS A 59 -14.56 11.05 -5.52
N ARG A 60 -14.84 11.06 -4.21
CA ARG A 60 -15.70 12.05 -3.54
C ARG A 60 -15.08 13.45 -3.53
N ALA A 61 -13.77 13.54 -3.32
CA ALA A 61 -13.03 14.80 -3.30
C ALA A 61 -12.77 15.37 -4.71
N GLY A 62 -13.09 14.63 -5.78
CA GLY A 62 -12.89 15.09 -7.16
C GLY A 62 -11.42 15.26 -7.55
N THR A 63 -10.51 14.53 -6.90
CA THR A 63 -9.05 14.57 -7.16
C THR A 63 -8.57 13.22 -7.69
N ASP A 64 -7.55 13.25 -8.55
CA ASP A 64 -7.01 12.04 -9.19
C ASP A 64 -6.34 11.12 -8.15
N MET A 65 -6.65 9.81 -8.21
CA MET A 65 -6.04 8.78 -7.36
C MET A 65 -4.61 8.41 -7.79
N ILE A 66 -4.18 8.87 -8.95
CA ILE A 66 -2.87 8.57 -9.49
C ILE A 66 -1.88 9.56 -8.88
N PRO A 67 -0.85 9.09 -8.14
CA PRO A 67 0.15 9.98 -7.58
C PRO A 67 0.73 10.89 -8.66
N PHE A 68 0.95 12.16 -8.33
CA PHE A 68 1.53 13.18 -9.21
C PHE A 68 0.67 13.61 -10.41
N LYS A 69 -0.61 13.25 -10.44
CA LYS A 69 -1.54 13.66 -11.49
C LYS A 69 -2.67 14.48 -10.88
N ASN A 70 -2.90 15.70 -11.39
CA ASN A 70 -4.02 16.60 -11.07
C ASN A 70 -4.48 16.57 -9.60
N VAL A 71 -3.55 16.86 -8.67
CA VAL A 71 -3.87 16.94 -7.25
C VAL A 71 -4.59 18.25 -6.98
N THR A 72 -5.89 18.20 -6.69
CA THR A 72 -6.76 19.38 -6.51
C THR A 72 -7.24 19.56 -5.07
N ALA A 73 -7.16 18.52 -4.24
CA ALA A 73 -7.60 18.55 -2.85
C ALA A 73 -6.73 17.66 -1.96
N LEU A 74 -6.59 18.06 -0.69
CA LEU A 74 -5.94 17.26 0.34
C LEU A 74 -7.00 16.43 1.09
N VAL A 75 -6.94 15.10 0.94
CA VAL A 75 -7.87 14.17 1.58
C VAL A 75 -7.34 13.74 2.95
N THR A 76 -8.02 14.15 4.02
CA THR A 76 -7.60 13.87 5.42
C THR A 76 -8.65 13.10 6.24
N GLU A 77 -9.79 12.77 5.65
CA GLU A 77 -10.93 12.15 6.34
C GLU A 77 -10.97 10.62 6.20
N GLY A 78 -11.82 9.97 6.99
CA GLY A 78 -12.04 8.52 6.91
C GLY A 78 -10.75 7.74 7.19
N VAL A 79 -10.43 6.79 6.31
CA VAL A 79 -9.21 5.96 6.45
C VAL A 79 -7.90 6.77 6.35
N TYR A 80 -7.94 7.98 5.78
CA TYR A 80 -6.80 8.90 5.76
C TYR A 80 -6.54 9.56 7.13
N SER A 81 -7.48 9.50 8.07
CA SER A 81 -7.24 9.96 9.45
C SER A 81 -6.42 8.95 10.29
N TRP A 82 -6.31 7.69 9.84
CA TRP A 82 -5.54 6.65 10.55
C TRP A 82 -4.09 6.57 10.08
N THR A 83 -3.89 6.71 8.77
CA THR A 83 -2.58 6.72 8.13
C THR A 83 -2.64 7.62 6.91
N ARG A 84 -1.54 8.31 6.60
CA ARG A 84 -1.45 9.13 5.38
C ARG A 84 -1.42 8.30 4.10
N ASN A 85 -1.18 6.99 4.20
CA ASN A 85 -0.93 6.10 3.05
C ASN A 85 -1.81 4.83 3.04
N PRO A 86 -3.15 4.95 3.21
CA PRO A 86 -4.04 3.79 3.37
C PRO A 86 -4.11 2.92 2.11
N MET A 87 -3.98 3.51 0.91
CA MET A 87 -3.93 2.73 -0.33
C MET A 87 -2.68 1.83 -0.38
N TYR A 88 -1.50 2.38 -0.08
CA TYR A 88 -0.27 1.60 -0.05
C TYR A 88 -0.28 0.53 1.05
N LEU A 89 -0.87 0.84 2.20
CA LEU A 89 -1.11 -0.15 3.25
C LEU A 89 -2.03 -1.28 2.78
N GLY A 90 -3.13 -0.96 2.09
CA GLY A 90 -4.02 -1.94 1.49
C GLY A 90 -3.29 -2.88 0.50
N MET A 91 -2.42 -2.32 -0.34
CA MET A 91 -1.57 -3.12 -1.25
C MET A 91 -0.60 -4.04 -0.49
N ALA A 92 0.04 -3.54 0.57
CA ALA A 92 0.93 -4.35 1.41
C ALA A 92 0.16 -5.49 2.12
N LEU A 93 -1.08 -5.25 2.54
CA LEU A 93 -1.95 -6.28 3.14
C LEU A 93 -2.39 -7.32 2.11
N VAL A 94 -2.68 -6.94 0.86
CA VAL A 94 -2.94 -7.90 -0.22
C VAL A 94 -1.73 -8.80 -0.44
N LEU A 95 -0.50 -8.25 -0.43
CA LEU A 95 0.73 -9.06 -0.52
C LEU A 95 0.93 -9.97 0.68
N LEU A 96 0.68 -9.47 1.90
CA LEU A 96 0.78 -10.25 3.12
C LEU A 96 -0.23 -11.40 3.12
N SER A 97 -1.46 -11.13 2.70
CA SER A 97 -2.49 -12.16 2.51
C SER A 97 -2.00 -13.23 1.54
N ALA A 98 -1.47 -12.85 0.37
CA ALA A 98 -0.95 -13.81 -0.60
C ALA A 98 0.17 -14.67 0.01
N ALA A 99 1.15 -14.06 0.67
CA ALA A 99 2.27 -14.74 1.32
C ALA A 99 1.81 -15.72 2.42
N VAL A 100 0.84 -15.33 3.25
CA VAL A 100 0.26 -16.17 4.30
C VAL A 100 -0.56 -17.32 3.71
N THR A 101 -1.30 -17.06 2.62
CA THR A 101 -2.16 -18.03 1.93
C THR A 101 -1.36 -19.12 1.24
N VAL A 102 -0.27 -18.76 0.54
CA VAL A 102 0.65 -19.75 -0.05
C VAL A 102 1.47 -20.49 1.01
N GLY A 103 1.67 -19.88 2.18
CA GLY A 103 2.26 -20.53 3.35
C GLY A 103 3.75 -20.82 3.21
N ALA A 104 4.46 -20.11 2.34
CA ALA A 104 5.91 -20.16 2.17
C ALA A 104 6.56 -19.06 3.02
N SER A 105 7.43 -19.42 3.97
CA SER A 105 8.05 -18.45 4.90
C SER A 105 8.91 -17.40 4.20
N THR A 106 9.59 -17.76 3.12
CA THR A 106 10.37 -16.80 2.31
C THR A 106 9.50 -15.73 1.66
N ALA A 107 8.25 -16.07 1.30
CA ALA A 107 7.31 -15.12 0.69
C ALA A 107 6.90 -14.00 1.64
N LEU A 108 7.02 -14.19 2.96
CA LEU A 108 6.75 -13.16 3.97
C LEU A 108 7.74 -11.98 3.91
N LEU A 109 8.86 -12.11 3.20
CA LEU A 109 9.79 -11.02 2.95
C LEU A 109 9.27 -10.01 1.91
N ILE A 110 8.34 -10.42 1.05
CA ILE A 110 7.87 -9.57 -0.05
C ILE A 110 7.08 -8.34 0.42
N PRO A 111 6.10 -8.44 1.34
CA PRO A 111 5.38 -7.27 1.84
C PRO A 111 6.27 -6.16 2.42
N PRO A 112 7.24 -6.42 3.33
CA PRO A 112 8.10 -5.35 3.84
C PRO A 112 9.05 -4.79 2.77
N LEU A 113 9.55 -5.62 1.83
CA LEU A 113 10.36 -5.13 0.70
C LEU A 113 9.55 -4.20 -0.21
N PHE A 114 8.29 -4.56 -0.49
CA PHE A 114 7.37 -3.70 -1.23
C PHE A 114 7.15 -2.37 -0.51
N MET A 115 6.90 -2.39 0.82
CA MET A 115 6.72 -1.16 1.60
C MET A 115 7.95 -0.25 1.55
N LEU A 116 9.17 -0.81 1.61
CA LEU A 116 10.40 -0.04 1.45
C LEU A 116 10.48 0.60 0.06
N VAL A 117 10.25 -0.17 -1.01
CA VAL A 117 10.27 0.37 -2.38
C VAL A 117 9.23 1.49 -2.52
N ILE A 118 7.99 1.26 -2.07
CA ILE A 118 6.92 2.24 -2.17
C ILE A 118 7.22 3.51 -1.37
N GLU A 119 7.81 3.38 -0.18
CA GLU A 119 8.15 4.54 0.65
C GLU A 119 9.10 5.49 -0.07
N TRP A 120 10.21 4.97 -0.58
CA TRP A 120 11.22 5.78 -1.24
C TRP A 120 10.77 6.23 -2.64
N ARG A 121 10.06 5.35 -3.36
CA ARG A 121 9.74 5.55 -4.78
C ARG A 121 8.43 6.25 -5.02
N TYR A 122 7.53 6.36 -4.04
CA TYR A 122 6.24 7.05 -4.15
C TYR A 122 6.00 7.98 -2.99
N ILE A 123 5.88 7.45 -1.77
CA ILE A 123 5.42 8.19 -0.59
C ILE A 123 6.26 9.45 -0.36
N ARG A 124 7.58 9.33 -0.20
CA ARG A 124 8.40 10.50 0.17
C ARG A 124 8.27 11.65 -0.83
N PRO A 125 8.34 11.42 -2.16
CA PRO A 125 8.18 12.55 -3.08
C PRO A 125 6.72 12.97 -3.28
N GLU A 126 5.75 12.11 -3.01
CA GLU A 126 4.33 12.49 -2.92
C GLU A 126 4.11 13.44 -1.75
N GLU A 127 4.63 13.11 -0.57
CA GLU A 127 4.58 13.98 0.62
C GLU A 127 5.32 15.31 0.40
N ALA A 128 6.45 15.31 -0.33
CA ALA A 128 7.14 16.54 -0.69
C ALA A 128 6.28 17.42 -1.61
N MET A 129 5.67 16.83 -2.65
CA MET A 129 4.75 17.53 -3.55
C MET A 129 3.51 18.05 -2.81
N LEU A 130 2.91 17.27 -1.91
CA LEU A 130 1.78 17.70 -1.10
C LEU A 130 2.15 18.85 -0.14
N ARG A 131 3.37 18.83 0.41
CA ARG A 131 3.90 19.94 1.20
C ARG A 131 4.04 21.21 0.36
N ASP A 132 4.54 21.10 -0.86
CA ASP A 132 4.70 22.25 -1.76
C ASP A 132 3.35 22.82 -2.22
N LEU A 133 2.34 21.95 -2.44
CA LEU A 133 1.00 22.36 -2.89
C LEU A 133 0.12 22.95 -1.77
N PHE A 134 0.14 22.34 -0.58
CA PHE A 134 -0.83 22.65 0.49
C PHE A 134 -0.19 23.34 1.72
N GLY A 135 1.14 23.46 1.76
CA GLY A 135 1.87 24.20 2.81
C GLY A 135 1.47 23.78 4.22
N GLN A 136 1.01 24.75 5.01
CA GLN A 136 0.67 24.55 6.43
C GLN A 136 -0.43 23.51 6.65
N GLN A 137 -1.44 23.45 5.77
CA GLN A 137 -2.53 22.47 5.90
C GLN A 137 -2.00 21.03 5.89
N TYR A 138 -1.02 20.74 5.03
CA TYR A 138 -0.38 19.44 4.99
C TYR A 138 0.51 19.19 6.22
N LEU A 139 1.22 20.21 6.71
CA LEU A 139 2.04 20.10 7.91
C LEU A 139 1.20 19.79 9.15
N ASP A 140 0.06 20.46 9.33
CA ASP A 140 -0.87 20.23 10.44
C ASP A 140 -1.45 18.81 10.39
N TYR A 141 -1.78 18.33 9.18
CA TYR A 141 -2.20 16.96 8.96
C TYR A 141 -1.10 15.95 9.36
N CYS A 142 0.16 16.21 9.02
CA CYS A 142 1.29 15.35 9.38
C CYS A 142 1.56 15.25 10.88
N GLN A 143 1.15 16.25 11.68
CA GLN A 143 1.29 16.22 13.14
C GLN A 143 0.30 15.24 13.78
N ASN A 144 -0.88 15.10 13.18
CA ASN A 144 -1.97 14.29 13.71
C ASN A 144 -1.95 12.86 13.15
N VAL A 145 -1.42 12.68 11.94
CA VAL A 145 -1.49 11.40 11.23
C VAL A 145 -0.11 10.91 10.82
N ARG A 146 0.22 9.69 11.23
CA ARG A 146 1.50 9.06 10.89
C ARG A 146 1.55 8.63 9.43
N ARG A 147 2.78 8.44 8.91
CA ARG A 147 2.99 7.99 7.53
C ARG A 147 2.48 6.56 7.32
N TRP A 148 2.79 5.70 8.28
CA TRP A 148 2.31 4.34 8.45
C TRP A 148 1.60 4.25 9.82
N LEU A 149 0.84 3.19 10.09
CA LEU A 149 0.15 2.99 11.38
C LEU A 149 1.15 2.94 12.57
#